data_AF-A0A936XMB3-F1
#
_entry.id   AF-A0A936XMB3-F1
#
_cell.length_a   1.000
_cell.length_b   1.000
_cell.length_c   1.000
_cell.angle_alpha   90.00
_cell.angle_beta   90.00
_cell.angle_gamma   90.00
#
_symmetry.space_group_name_H-M   'P 1'
#
loop_
_entity.id
_entity.type
_entity.pdbx_description
1 polymer ?
#
loop_
_entity_poly.entity_id
_entity_poly.type
_entity_poly.pdbx_seq_one_letter_code
_entity_poly.pdbx_strand_id
1 'polypeptide(L)'
;MRMQVQYNMTNQFLMASLVFLRKAEELELALKTSSDQTVLCRMEVEHKGLITSLLMQCVSAAETAIFMVITNGPGHHLGTNGIDQDARSFLIKFEKELERLSVLEKYQAVLKLLRKPEFDTGQNPHQAMQLVVAIRNELVHFKPVGVYPFQEDSEKMLKRLRSLKLKHSPFPGSKSIYFPNACLSSALGHWALTTTVQYMDCFYELIGSGNPLQGYRDWITEFC
;
A
#
# COMPACT_ATOMS: atom_id res chain seq x y z
N MET A 1 -10.83 -2.39 -35.14
CA MET A 1 -10.82 -2.01 -33.71
C MET A 1 -9.68 -2.77 -33.04
N ARG A 2 -8.54 -2.13 -32.78
CA ARG A 2 -7.46 -2.77 -32.00
C ARG A 2 -7.90 -2.79 -30.55
N MET A 3 -8.24 -3.96 -30.03
CA MET A 3 -8.41 -4.16 -28.59
C MET A 3 -7.03 -3.97 -27.96
N GLN A 4 -6.70 -2.74 -27.54
CA GLN A 4 -5.59 -2.53 -26.63
C GLN A 4 -6.02 -3.17 -25.31
N VAL A 5 -5.51 -4.37 -25.05
CA VAL A 5 -5.60 -4.98 -23.72
C VAL A 5 -4.75 -4.10 -22.80
N GLN A 6 -5.38 -3.12 -22.16
CA GLN A 6 -4.72 -2.31 -21.16
C GLN A 6 -4.51 -3.17 -19.93
N TYR A 7 -3.29 -3.67 -19.76
CA TYR A 7 -2.91 -4.43 -18.56
C TYR A 7 -2.89 -3.48 -17.36
N ASN A 8 -3.72 -3.76 -16.35
CA ASN A 8 -3.74 -3.00 -15.12
C ASN A 8 -2.78 -3.63 -14.09
N MET A 9 -1.66 -2.97 -13.81
CA MET A 9 -0.65 -3.43 -12.84
C MET A 9 -1.13 -3.37 -11.38
N THR A 10 -2.24 -2.70 -11.08
CA THR A 10 -2.79 -2.59 -9.72
C THR A 10 -2.97 -3.96 -9.07
N ASN A 11 -3.60 -4.89 -9.78
CA ASN A 11 -3.86 -6.24 -9.26
C ASN A 11 -2.56 -7.03 -9.12
N GLN A 12 -1.63 -6.88 -10.08
CA GLN A 12 -0.32 -7.52 -9.99
C GLN A 12 0.43 -7.11 -8.72
N PHE A 13 0.38 -5.83 -8.37
CA PHE A 13 1.02 -5.30 -7.16
C PHE A 13 0.36 -5.83 -5.87
N LEU A 14 -0.97 -5.84 -5.80
CA LEU A 14 -1.67 -6.41 -4.63
C LEU A 14 -1.42 -7.92 -4.49
N MET A 15 -1.43 -8.67 -5.59
CA MET A 15 -1.16 -10.11 -5.56
C MET A 15 0.30 -10.40 -5.17
N ALA A 16 1.25 -9.59 -5.63
CA ALA A 16 2.64 -9.69 -5.20
C ALA A 16 2.78 -9.42 -3.69
N SER A 17 2.09 -8.39 -3.16
CA SER A 17 2.03 -8.12 -1.72
C SER A 17 1.52 -9.33 -0.94
N LEU A 18 0.45 -9.99 -1.42
CA LEU A 18 -0.09 -11.19 -0.78
C LEU A 18 0.90 -12.36 -0.78
N VAL A 19 1.58 -12.61 -1.91
CA VAL A 19 2.62 -13.65 -2.00
C VAL A 19 3.76 -13.37 -1.02
N PHE A 20 4.22 -12.12 -0.93
CA PHE A 20 5.26 -11.74 0.02
C PHE A 20 4.82 -11.89 1.48
N LEU A 21 3.55 -11.56 1.78
CA LEU A 21 2.98 -11.74 3.11
C LEU A 21 3.01 -13.21 3.53
N ARG A 22 2.47 -14.10 2.69
CA ARG A 22 2.44 -15.55 2.95
C ARG A 22 3.84 -16.10 3.19
N LYS A 23 4.81 -15.71 2.36
CA LYS A 23 6.20 -16.14 2.52
C LYS A 23 6.82 -15.61 3.82
N ALA A 24 6.52 -14.38 4.21
CA ALA A 24 7.01 -13.83 5.47
C ALA A 24 6.42 -14.57 6.68
N GLU A 25 5.12 -14.92 6.64
CA GLU A 25 4.46 -15.72 7.68
C GLU A 25 5.06 -17.13 7.80
N GLU A 26 5.34 -17.78 6.67
CA GLU A 26 6.04 -19.08 6.64
C GLU A 26 7.41 -18.99 7.34
N LEU A 27 8.19 -17.94 7.06
CA LEU A 27 9.50 -17.74 7.69
C LEU A 27 9.37 -17.48 9.20
N GLU A 28 8.40 -16.67 9.63
CA GLU A 28 8.14 -16.44 11.06
C GLU A 28 7.70 -17.72 11.79
N LEU A 29 6.99 -18.62 11.11
CA LEU A 29 6.60 -19.92 11.65
C LEU A 29 7.79 -20.88 11.73
N ALA A 30 8.57 -21.00 10.65
CA ALA A 30 9.76 -21.85 10.56
C ALA A 30 10.88 -21.44 11.52
N LEU A 31 10.87 -20.18 11.98
CA LEU A 31 11.77 -19.68 13.01
C LEU A 31 11.63 -20.47 14.32
N LYS A 32 10.42 -20.93 14.65
CA LYS A 32 10.15 -21.64 15.92
C LYS A 32 10.87 -22.98 16.04
N THR A 33 11.27 -23.56 14.90
CA THR A 33 11.89 -24.89 14.82
C THR A 33 13.38 -24.85 14.51
N SER A 34 13.94 -23.67 14.22
CA SER A 34 15.32 -23.51 13.79
C SER A 34 16.20 -22.98 14.94
N SER A 35 17.32 -23.65 15.22
CA SER A 35 18.31 -23.21 16.21
C SER A 35 19.68 -22.83 15.59
N ASP A 36 19.85 -23.03 14.28
CA ASP A 36 21.10 -22.71 13.57
C ASP A 36 21.19 -21.21 13.25
N GLN A 37 22.19 -20.54 13.83
CA GLN A 37 22.37 -19.09 13.69
C GLN A 37 22.54 -18.63 12.23
N THR A 38 23.19 -19.42 11.37
CA THR A 38 23.38 -19.07 9.95
C THR A 38 22.06 -19.11 9.20
N VAL A 39 21.23 -20.11 9.50
CA VAL A 39 19.88 -20.23 8.94
C VAL A 39 19.00 -19.07 9.43
N LEU A 40 19.04 -18.76 10.72
CA LEU A 40 18.28 -17.64 11.31
C LEU A 40 18.63 -16.30 10.65
N CYS A 41 19.91 -15.99 10.47
CA CYS A 41 20.35 -14.76 9.81
C CYS A 41 19.85 -14.67 8.36
N ARG A 42 19.87 -15.78 7.60
CA ARG A 42 19.38 -15.82 6.22
C ARG A 42 17.87 -15.57 6.16
N MET A 43 17.12 -16.25 7.02
CA MET A 43 15.67 -16.09 7.12
C MET A 43 15.29 -14.65 7.52
N GLU A 44 16.05 -14.01 8.40
CA GLU A 44 15.81 -12.61 8.80
C GLU A 44 15.98 -11.65 7.62
N VAL A 45 17.03 -11.83 6.80
CA VAL A 45 17.26 -11.00 5.61
C VAL A 45 16.15 -11.20 4.58
N GLU A 46 15.78 -12.46 4.31
CA GLU A 46 14.69 -12.80 3.39
C GLU A 46 13.36 -12.18 3.85
N HIS A 47 13.02 -12.37 5.12
CA HIS A 47 11.81 -11.84 5.73
C HIS A 47 11.73 -10.30 5.62
N LYS A 48 12.79 -9.59 5.99
CA LYS A 48 12.82 -8.12 5.88
C LYS A 48 12.70 -7.65 4.44
N GLY A 49 13.32 -8.36 3.51
CA GLY A 49 13.15 -8.12 2.06
C GLY A 49 11.68 -8.24 1.65
N LEU A 50 11.01 -9.32 2.05
CA LEU A 50 9.60 -9.56 1.74
C LEU A 50 8.68 -8.48 2.30
N ILE A 51 8.81 -8.10 3.59
CA ILE A 51 7.95 -7.07 4.20
C ILE A 51 8.20 -5.69 3.56
N THR A 52 9.46 -5.34 3.28
CA THR A 52 9.80 -4.07 2.65
C THR A 52 9.24 -4.01 1.22
N SER A 53 9.42 -5.07 0.44
CA SER A 53 8.84 -5.18 -0.91
C SER A 53 7.32 -5.14 -0.86
N LEU A 54 6.67 -5.80 0.09
CA LEU A 54 5.23 -5.75 0.28
C LEU A 54 4.73 -4.32 0.45
N LEU A 55 5.37 -3.53 1.32
CA LEU A 55 5.03 -2.12 1.56
C LEU A 55 5.20 -1.26 0.29
N MET A 56 6.25 -1.51 -0.48
CA MET A 56 6.44 -0.85 -1.79
C MET A 56 5.28 -1.19 -2.74
N GLN A 57 4.94 -2.48 -2.88
CA GLN A 57 3.87 -2.94 -3.76
C GLN A 57 2.50 -2.40 -3.35
N CYS A 58 2.20 -2.27 -2.06
CA CYS A 58 0.97 -1.64 -1.57
C CYS A 58 0.82 -0.19 -2.07
N VAL A 59 1.88 0.62 -1.95
CA VAL A 59 1.82 2.01 -2.41
C VAL A 59 1.80 2.09 -3.94
N SER A 60 2.56 1.23 -4.64
CA SER A 60 2.52 1.15 -6.11
C SER A 60 1.15 0.73 -6.65
N ALA A 61 0.42 -0.15 -5.94
CA ALA A 61 -0.96 -0.49 -6.28
C ALA A 61 -1.87 0.74 -6.20
N ALA A 62 -1.80 1.51 -5.10
CA ALA A 62 -2.58 2.73 -4.95
C ALA A 62 -2.23 3.80 -6.00
N GLU A 63 -0.94 3.98 -6.31
CA GLU A 63 -0.47 4.91 -7.36
C GLU A 63 -0.98 4.50 -8.75
N THR A 64 -0.91 3.21 -9.07
CA THR A 64 -1.38 2.69 -10.36
C THR A 64 -2.89 2.84 -10.49
N ALA A 65 -3.63 2.50 -9.44
CA ALA A 65 -5.09 2.53 -9.45
C ALA A 65 -5.62 3.94 -9.76
N ILE A 66 -5.07 4.97 -9.10
CA ILE A 66 -5.50 6.35 -9.35
C ILE A 66 -5.07 6.82 -10.74
N PHE A 67 -3.87 6.45 -11.19
CA PHE A 67 -3.40 6.81 -12.53
C PHE A 67 -4.28 6.21 -13.64
N MET A 68 -4.75 4.97 -13.45
CA MET A 68 -5.68 4.34 -14.38
C MET A 68 -7.02 5.07 -14.44
N VAL A 69 -7.52 5.61 -13.32
CA VAL A 69 -8.74 6.45 -13.32
C VAL A 69 -8.49 7.80 -14.00
N ILE A 70 -7.34 8.43 -13.80
CA ILE A 70 -6.99 9.70 -14.44
C ILE A 70 -6.94 9.55 -15.98
N THR A 71 -6.30 8.49 -16.47
CA THR A 71 -6.03 8.29 -17.90
C THR A 71 -7.21 7.65 -18.65
N ASN A 72 -7.86 6.66 -18.04
CA ASN A 72 -8.90 5.85 -18.69
C ASN A 72 -10.30 6.12 -18.15
N GLY A 73 -10.44 6.95 -17.11
CA GLY A 73 -11.71 7.30 -16.49
C GLY A 73 -12.19 6.31 -15.43
N PRO A 74 -13.19 6.71 -14.62
CA PRO A 74 -13.94 5.79 -13.78
C PRO A 74 -14.57 4.66 -14.60
N GLY A 75 -14.57 3.44 -14.07
CA GLY A 75 -15.15 2.28 -14.75
C GLY A 75 -14.28 1.66 -15.87
N HIS A 76 -13.00 2.04 -16.02
CA HIS A 76 -12.10 1.53 -17.06
C HIS A 76 -11.74 0.04 -17.03
N HIS A 77 -12.00 -0.66 -15.93
CA HIS A 77 -11.63 -2.07 -15.79
C HIS A 77 -12.67 -2.98 -16.46
N LEU A 78 -12.23 -4.21 -16.75
CA LEU A 78 -13.09 -5.24 -17.32
C LEU A 78 -14.24 -5.56 -16.36
N GLY A 79 -15.45 -5.74 -16.89
CA GLY A 79 -16.63 -6.15 -16.12
C GLY A 79 -17.47 -5.00 -15.54
N THR A 80 -17.22 -3.75 -15.92
CA THR A 80 -18.08 -2.61 -15.55
C THR A 80 -19.20 -2.36 -16.57
N ASN A 81 -20.19 -1.56 -16.17
CA ASN A 81 -21.25 -1.04 -17.06
C ASN A 81 -20.73 0.02 -18.08
N GLY A 82 -19.43 0.05 -18.34
CA GLY A 82 -18.78 1.01 -19.24
C GLY A 82 -17.93 2.05 -18.52
N ILE A 83 -17.17 2.78 -19.34
CA ILE A 83 -16.31 3.89 -18.93
C ILE A 83 -17.14 5.17 -18.87
N ASP A 84 -16.99 5.95 -17.80
CA ASP A 84 -17.48 7.33 -17.75
C ASP A 84 -16.59 8.20 -18.66
N GLN A 85 -17.00 8.34 -19.92
CA GLN A 85 -16.24 9.06 -20.95
C GLN A 85 -16.17 10.56 -20.67
N ASP A 86 -17.20 11.15 -20.06
CA ASP A 86 -17.21 12.58 -19.73
C ASP A 86 -16.20 12.87 -18.61
N ALA A 87 -16.21 12.06 -17.56
CA ALA A 87 -15.21 12.13 -16.49
C ALA A 87 -13.79 11.92 -17.04
N ARG A 88 -13.59 10.94 -17.91
CA ARG A 88 -12.29 10.69 -18.57
C ARG A 88 -11.82 11.91 -19.37
N SER A 89 -12.67 12.42 -20.26
CA SER A 89 -12.36 13.59 -21.09
C SER A 89 -12.11 14.85 -20.28
N PHE A 90 -12.67 14.94 -19.07
CA PHE A 90 -12.38 16.01 -18.14
C PHE A 90 -11.04 15.82 -17.41
N LEU A 91 -10.81 14.65 -16.79
CA LEU A 91 -9.61 14.37 -15.99
C LEU A 91 -8.32 14.44 -16.80
N ILE A 92 -8.33 13.96 -18.04
CA ILE A 92 -7.12 13.94 -18.89
C ILE A 92 -6.58 15.35 -19.16
N LYS A 93 -7.40 16.39 -19.05
CA LYS A 93 -6.97 17.80 -19.18
C LYS A 93 -6.05 18.25 -18.05
N PHE A 94 -6.09 17.55 -16.91
CA PHE A 94 -5.31 17.84 -15.70
C PHE A 94 -4.24 16.77 -15.42
N GLU A 95 -3.98 15.85 -16.37
CA GLU A 95 -3.09 14.71 -16.16
C GLU A 95 -1.70 15.15 -15.66
N LYS A 96 -1.12 16.20 -16.26
CA LYS A 96 0.22 16.70 -15.92
C LYS A 96 0.27 17.34 -14.53
N GLU A 97 -0.77 18.07 -14.15
CA GLU A 97 -0.90 18.68 -12.84
C GLU A 97 -1.09 17.60 -11.77
N LEU A 98 -1.96 16.62 -12.04
CA LEU A 98 -2.21 15.49 -11.16
C LEU A 98 -0.97 14.62 -10.99
N GLU A 99 -0.18 14.37 -12.04
CA GLU A 99 1.02 13.55 -12.01
C GLU A 99 2.04 14.03 -10.95
N ARG A 100 2.15 15.36 -10.76
CA ARG A 100 3.07 16.00 -9.81
C ARG A 100 2.67 15.87 -8.35
N LEU A 101 1.40 15.54 -8.08
CA LEU A 101 0.90 15.39 -6.72
C LEU A 101 1.40 14.08 -6.09
N SER A 102 1.51 14.06 -4.77
CA SER A 102 1.71 12.81 -4.04
C SER A 102 0.53 11.87 -4.27
N VAL A 103 0.73 10.57 -4.02
CA VAL A 103 -0.30 9.56 -4.27
C VAL A 103 -1.63 9.94 -3.64
N LEU A 104 -1.66 10.32 -2.36
CA LEU A 104 -2.92 10.61 -1.66
C LEU A 104 -3.56 11.94 -2.09
N GLU A 105 -2.75 12.92 -2.47
CA GLU A 105 -3.23 14.17 -3.07
C GLU A 105 -3.90 13.93 -4.43
N LYS A 106 -3.40 12.97 -5.23
CA LYS A 106 -4.07 12.56 -6.48
C LYS A 106 -5.49 12.05 -6.22
N TYR A 107 -5.68 11.22 -5.19
CA TYR A 107 -7.00 10.71 -4.82
C TYR A 107 -7.96 11.84 -4.44
N GLN A 108 -7.54 12.77 -3.57
CA GLN A 108 -8.36 13.92 -3.19
C GLN A 108 -8.66 14.84 -4.37
N ALA A 109 -7.65 15.14 -5.19
CA ALA A 109 -7.82 15.99 -6.37
C ALA A 109 -8.80 15.38 -7.39
N VAL A 110 -8.72 14.08 -7.65
CA VAL A 110 -9.66 13.39 -8.54
C VAL A 110 -11.09 13.43 -7.97
N LEU A 111 -11.30 13.15 -6.68
CA LEU A 111 -12.61 13.25 -6.05
C LEU A 111 -13.19 14.66 -6.20
N LYS A 112 -12.39 15.69 -5.91
CA LYS A 112 -12.77 17.10 -6.03
C LYS A 112 -13.08 17.50 -7.47
N LEU A 113 -12.24 17.12 -8.43
CA LEU A 113 -12.44 17.39 -9.87
C LEU A 113 -13.74 16.75 -10.38
N LEU A 114 -14.07 15.55 -9.91
CA LEU A 114 -15.30 14.84 -10.25
C LEU A 114 -16.50 15.24 -9.38
N ARG A 115 -16.35 16.22 -8.48
CA ARG A 115 -17.40 16.68 -7.55
C ARG A 115 -17.98 15.54 -6.70
N LYS A 116 -17.13 14.61 -6.29
CA LYS A 116 -17.45 13.50 -5.39
C LYS A 116 -17.11 13.90 -3.95
N PRO A 117 -17.69 13.22 -2.93
CA PRO A 117 -17.27 13.44 -1.56
C PRO A 117 -15.78 13.14 -1.41
N GLU A 118 -15.06 14.02 -0.73
CA GLU A 118 -13.63 13.88 -0.44
C GLU A 118 -13.40 12.90 0.71
N PHE A 119 -12.18 12.35 0.81
CA PHE A 119 -11.81 11.61 2.01
C PHE A 119 -11.76 12.56 3.22
N ASP A 120 -12.27 12.12 4.37
CA ASP A 120 -11.95 12.75 5.64
C ASP A 120 -10.48 12.40 6.01
N THR A 121 -9.61 13.41 5.94
CA THR A 121 -8.17 13.22 6.17
C THR A 121 -7.82 12.91 7.63
N GLY A 122 -8.74 13.15 8.56
CA GLY A 122 -8.60 12.84 9.98
C GLY A 122 -9.07 11.43 10.34
N GLN A 123 -9.68 10.69 9.41
CA GLN A 123 -10.31 9.39 9.68
C GLN A 123 -9.76 8.26 8.79
N ASN A 124 -10.08 7.03 9.18
CA ASN A 124 -9.81 5.86 8.35
C ASN A 124 -10.81 5.80 7.18
N PRO A 125 -10.41 5.29 6.00
CA PRO A 125 -9.11 4.64 5.71
C PRO A 125 -7.98 5.62 5.33
N HIS A 126 -8.25 6.91 5.13
CA HIS A 126 -7.23 7.86 4.64
C HIS A 126 -6.06 8.02 5.61
N GLN A 127 -6.33 8.21 6.90
CA GLN A 127 -5.30 8.34 7.92
C GLN A 127 -4.41 7.08 7.98
N ALA A 128 -4.98 5.89 7.93
CA ALA A 128 -4.21 4.64 7.88
C ALA A 128 -3.33 4.56 6.62
N MET A 129 -3.86 4.90 5.45
CA MET A 129 -3.08 4.87 4.20
C MET A 129 -1.95 5.92 4.20
N GLN A 130 -2.15 7.10 4.80
CA GLN A 130 -1.08 8.06 5.04
C GLN A 130 0.08 7.45 5.83
N LEU A 131 -0.22 6.61 6.83
CA LEU A 131 0.81 5.93 7.61
C LEU A 131 1.55 4.87 6.78
N VAL A 132 0.85 4.10 5.92
CA VAL A 132 1.49 3.16 4.99
C VAL A 132 2.48 3.90 4.06
N VAL A 133 2.05 5.01 3.46
CA VAL A 133 2.90 5.83 2.58
C VAL A 133 4.10 6.40 3.35
N ALA A 134 3.89 6.90 4.57
CA ALA A 134 4.97 7.43 5.41
C ALA A 134 6.01 6.34 5.76
N ILE A 135 5.56 5.13 6.14
CA ILE A 135 6.45 4.00 6.43
C ILE A 135 7.26 3.64 5.17
N ARG A 136 6.62 3.54 4.00
CA ARG A 136 7.32 3.28 2.73
C ARG A 136 8.37 4.34 2.45
N ASN A 137 8.03 5.62 2.59
CA ASN A 137 8.94 6.73 2.31
C ASN A 137 10.16 6.69 3.23
N GLU A 138 9.96 6.40 4.51
CA GLU A 138 11.05 6.28 5.51
C GLU A 138 11.95 5.06 5.25
N LEU A 139 11.41 3.97 4.71
CA LEU A 139 12.22 2.82 4.28
C LEU A 139 13.04 3.12 3.02
N VAL A 140 12.46 3.83 2.05
CA VAL A 140 13.12 4.16 0.76
C VAL A 140 14.16 5.27 0.91
N HIS A 141 13.85 6.28 1.71
CA HIS A 141 14.70 7.45 1.95
C HIS A 141 15.35 7.40 3.33
N PHE A 142 15.67 6.19 3.79
CA PHE A 142 16.18 5.96 5.14
C PHE A 142 17.41 6.82 5.44
N LYS A 143 17.30 7.64 6.48
CA LYS A 143 18.41 8.44 7.03
C LYS A 143 18.82 7.87 8.38
N PRO A 144 20.06 7.40 8.55
CA PRO A 144 20.51 6.81 9.81
C PRO A 144 20.38 7.80 10.98
N VAL A 145 19.71 7.34 12.04
CA VAL A 145 19.57 8.09 13.29
C VAL A 145 20.94 8.28 13.93
N GLY A 146 21.27 9.51 14.31
CA GLY A 146 22.56 9.88 14.91
C GLY A 146 23.56 10.51 13.93
N VAL A 147 23.35 10.36 12.61
CA VAL A 147 24.07 11.12 11.58
C VAL A 147 23.26 12.33 11.12
N TYR A 148 21.94 12.17 11.03
CA TYR A 148 21.01 13.23 10.72
C TYR A 148 20.09 13.52 11.91
N PRO A 149 19.72 14.78 12.16
CA PRO A 149 18.70 15.10 13.16
C PRO A 149 17.40 14.40 12.76
N PHE A 150 16.74 13.78 13.74
CA PHE A 150 15.49 13.09 13.52
C PHE A 150 14.43 14.12 13.11
N GLN A 151 13.76 13.89 11.97
CA GLN A 151 12.76 14.83 11.46
C GLN A 151 11.45 14.66 12.24
N GLU A 152 10.74 15.76 12.47
CA GLU A 152 9.48 15.77 13.25
C GLU A 152 8.44 14.80 12.65
N ASP A 153 8.39 14.70 11.32
CA ASP A 153 7.48 13.80 10.61
C ASP A 153 7.80 12.32 10.84
N SER A 154 9.08 11.98 10.92
CA SER A 154 9.53 10.62 11.26
C SER A 154 9.10 10.26 12.70
N GLU A 155 9.11 11.21 13.65
CA GLU A 155 8.66 10.94 15.03
C GLU A 155 7.15 10.70 15.08
N LYS A 156 6.39 11.54 14.38
CA LYS A 156 4.94 11.40 14.28
C LYS A 156 4.57 10.06 13.65
N MET A 157 5.26 9.68 12.57
CA MET A 157 5.11 8.37 11.94
C MET A 157 5.36 7.25 12.95
N LEU A 158 6.49 7.26 13.65
CA LEU A 158 6.83 6.21 14.61
C LEU A 158 5.84 6.11 15.77
N LYS A 159 5.38 7.25 16.32
CA LYS A 159 4.37 7.28 17.38
C LYS A 159 3.07 6.61 16.92
N ARG A 160 2.62 6.94 15.70
CA ARG A 160 1.41 6.34 15.10
C ARG A 160 1.58 4.86 14.79
N LEU A 161 2.75 4.46 14.27
CA LEU A 161 3.07 3.05 14.02
C LEU A 161 3.06 2.24 15.33
N ARG A 162 3.61 2.78 16.42
CA ARG A 162 3.56 2.13 17.74
C ARG A 162 2.13 2.04 18.31
N SER A 163 1.28 3.03 18.05
CA SER A 163 -0.10 3.00 18.55
C SER A 163 -0.95 1.90 17.92
N LEU A 164 -0.54 1.34 16.77
CA LEU A 164 -1.18 0.17 16.17
C LEU A 164 -1.01 -1.11 17.02
N LYS A 165 -0.04 -1.14 17.94
CA LYS A 165 0.25 -2.30 18.83
C LYS A 165 0.41 -3.62 18.07
N LEU A 166 1.00 -3.56 16.87
CA LEU A 166 1.25 -4.73 16.04
C LEU A 166 2.30 -5.64 16.68
N LYS A 167 2.18 -6.94 16.42
CA LYS A 167 3.17 -7.93 16.86
C LYS A 167 4.52 -7.62 16.22
N HIS A 168 5.57 -7.58 17.02
CA HIS A 168 6.93 -7.37 16.54
C HIS A 168 7.45 -8.58 15.77
N SER A 169 8.45 -8.32 14.92
CA SER A 169 9.21 -9.34 14.21
C SER A 169 9.83 -10.33 15.22
N PRO A 170 9.67 -11.65 15.03
CA PRO A 170 10.17 -12.63 15.98
C PRO A 170 11.69 -12.90 15.85
N PHE A 171 12.33 -12.36 14.82
CA PHE A 171 13.76 -12.58 14.54
C PHE A 171 14.68 -11.96 15.60
N PRO A 172 15.82 -12.58 15.95
CA PRO A 172 16.70 -12.08 17.01
C PRO A 172 17.16 -10.63 16.83
N GLY A 173 17.43 -10.19 15.60
CA GLY A 173 17.84 -8.81 15.29
C GLY A 173 16.76 -7.75 15.51
N SER A 174 15.52 -8.16 15.78
CA SER A 174 14.38 -7.28 16.07
C SER A 174 14.43 -6.64 17.47
N LYS A 175 15.24 -7.19 18.39
CA LYS A 175 15.26 -6.78 19.80
C LYS A 175 15.97 -5.44 20.06
N SER A 176 16.78 -4.96 19.11
CA SER A 176 17.68 -3.82 19.32
C SER A 176 17.07 -2.46 18.95
N ILE A 177 16.37 -2.39 17.81
CA ILE A 177 15.86 -1.14 17.24
C ILE A 177 14.43 -1.36 16.75
N TYR A 178 13.51 -0.47 17.14
CA TYR A 178 12.11 -0.63 16.74
C TYR A 178 11.90 -0.46 15.23
N PHE A 179 12.42 0.63 14.65
CA PHE A 179 12.33 0.88 13.21
C PHE A 179 13.75 0.94 12.61
N PRO A 180 14.02 0.19 11.52
CA PRO A 180 13.09 -0.67 10.80
C PRO A 180 12.95 -2.09 11.40
N ASN A 181 13.80 -2.53 12.33
CA ASN A 181 13.88 -3.97 12.64
C ASN A 181 12.64 -4.57 13.33
N ALA A 182 12.23 -4.08 14.49
CA ALA A 182 11.14 -4.70 15.25
C ALA A 182 9.77 -4.61 14.59
N CYS A 183 9.50 -3.50 13.90
CA CYS A 183 8.19 -3.26 13.30
C CYS A 183 8.00 -3.97 11.96
N LEU A 184 9.06 -4.33 11.23
CA LEU A 184 8.96 -5.10 9.99
C LEU A 184 8.61 -6.57 10.31
N SER A 185 7.33 -6.82 10.54
CA SER A 185 6.73 -8.13 10.81
C SER A 185 5.66 -8.47 9.78
N SER A 186 5.26 -9.75 9.73
CA SER A 186 4.07 -10.20 9.01
C SER A 186 2.82 -9.41 9.41
N ALA A 187 2.68 -9.07 10.69
CA ALA A 187 1.56 -8.26 11.20
C ALA A 187 1.53 -6.84 10.60
N LEU A 188 2.70 -6.21 10.38
CA LEU A 188 2.76 -4.94 9.63
C LEU A 188 2.39 -5.13 8.17
N GLY A 189 2.86 -6.21 7.54
CA GLY A 189 2.52 -6.53 6.15
C GLY A 189 1.01 -6.72 5.96
N HIS A 190 0.38 -7.51 6.83
CA HIS A 190 -1.06 -7.73 6.83
C HIS A 190 -1.83 -6.43 7.01
N TRP A 191 -1.49 -5.63 8.03
CA TRP A 191 -2.14 -4.34 8.27
C TRP A 191 -2.01 -3.39 7.08
N ALA A 192 -0.84 -3.31 6.44
CA ALA A 192 -0.60 -2.44 5.31
C ALA A 192 -1.38 -2.87 4.06
N LEU A 193 -1.42 -4.18 3.77
CA LEU A 193 -2.20 -4.74 2.66
C LEU A 193 -3.70 -4.49 2.86
N THR A 194 -4.22 -4.80 4.05
CA THR A 194 -5.62 -4.55 4.42
C THR A 194 -5.98 -3.07 4.28
N THR A 195 -5.13 -2.18 4.81
CA THR A 195 -5.31 -0.73 4.73
C THR A 195 -5.36 -0.24 3.28
N THR A 196 -4.48 -0.77 2.43
CA THR A 196 -4.42 -0.40 1.00
C THR A 196 -5.69 -0.80 0.27
N VAL A 197 -6.17 -2.03 0.50
CA VAL A 197 -7.41 -2.55 -0.09
C VAL A 197 -8.61 -1.71 0.39
N GLN A 198 -8.74 -1.47 1.70
CA GLN A 198 -9.82 -0.65 2.27
C GLN A 198 -9.81 0.78 1.73
N TYR A 199 -8.62 1.38 1.56
CA TYR A 199 -8.49 2.71 1.00
C TYR A 199 -8.98 2.77 -0.45
N MET A 200 -8.59 1.79 -1.27
CA MET A 200 -9.05 1.68 -2.65
C MET A 200 -10.54 1.39 -2.74
N ASP A 201 -11.07 0.50 -1.90
CA ASP A 201 -12.50 0.21 -1.82
C ASP A 201 -13.32 1.48 -1.56
N CYS A 202 -12.95 2.23 -0.53
CA CYS A 202 -13.60 3.48 -0.19
C CYS A 202 -13.50 4.50 -1.33
N PHE A 203 -12.36 4.60 -2.02
CA PHE A 203 -12.23 5.46 -3.19
C PHE A 203 -13.21 5.07 -4.32
N TYR A 204 -13.28 3.79 -4.67
CA TYR A 204 -14.16 3.30 -5.74
C TYR A 204 -15.65 3.47 -5.39
N GLU A 205 -16.01 3.30 -4.12
CA GLU A 205 -17.33 3.64 -3.58
C GLU A 205 -17.65 5.13 -3.73
N LEU A 206 -16.71 6.01 -3.33
CA LEU A 206 -16.88 7.47 -3.41
C LEU A 206 -17.06 7.98 -4.84
N ILE A 207 -16.30 7.45 -5.80
CA ILE A 207 -16.48 7.84 -7.22
C ILE A 207 -17.75 7.22 -7.83
N GLY A 208 -18.28 6.15 -7.22
CA GLY A 208 -19.51 5.47 -7.67
C GLY A 208 -19.29 4.65 -8.94
N SER A 209 -18.12 4.03 -9.09
CA SER A 209 -17.82 3.15 -10.23
C SER A 209 -17.50 1.74 -9.74
N GLY A 210 -17.45 0.76 -10.65
CA GLY A 210 -17.03 -0.59 -10.29
C GLY A 210 -15.68 -0.58 -9.57
N ASN A 211 -15.45 -1.57 -8.71
CA ASN A 211 -14.17 -1.73 -8.04
C ASN A 211 -13.35 -2.81 -8.77
N PRO A 212 -12.19 -2.50 -9.36
CA PRO A 212 -11.35 -3.47 -10.06
C PRO A 212 -10.84 -4.61 -9.16
N LEU A 213 -10.89 -4.43 -7.83
CA LEU A 213 -10.51 -5.45 -6.85
C LEU A 213 -11.58 -6.53 -6.68
N GLN A 214 -12.82 -6.30 -7.14
CA GLN A 214 -13.93 -7.21 -6.87
C GLN A 214 -13.68 -8.62 -7.42
N GLY A 215 -13.04 -8.75 -8.59
CA GLY A 215 -12.70 -10.05 -9.18
C GLY A 215 -11.59 -10.83 -8.46
N TYR A 216 -10.91 -10.19 -7.50
CA TYR A 216 -9.81 -10.77 -6.72
C TYR A 216 -10.11 -10.76 -5.23
N ARG A 217 -11.34 -10.35 -4.84
CA ARG A 217 -11.79 -10.28 -3.45
C ARG A 217 -11.52 -11.58 -2.74
N ASP A 218 -11.96 -12.72 -3.28
CA ASP A 218 -11.81 -14.03 -2.64
C ASP A 218 -10.35 -14.34 -2.27
N TRP A 219 -9.39 -13.88 -3.07
CA TRP A 219 -7.96 -14.11 -2.83
C TRP A 219 -7.38 -13.13 -1.80
N ILE A 220 -7.96 -11.93 -1.70
CA ILE A 220 -7.54 -10.86 -0.79
C ILE A 220 -8.25 -10.97 0.58
N THR A 221 -9.53 -11.36 0.62
CA THR A 221 -10.40 -11.41 1.82
C THR A 221 -10.23 -12.66 2.66
N GLU A 222 -9.57 -13.72 2.17
CA GLU A 222 -9.08 -14.78 3.06
C GLU A 222 -8.12 -14.22 4.15
N PHE A 223 -7.64 -12.98 4.00
CA PHE A 223 -6.59 -12.36 4.82
C PHE A 223 -6.86 -10.89 5.19
N CYS A 224 -8.10 -10.40 5.12
CA CYS A 224 -8.50 -9.06 5.60
C CYS A 224 -9.66 -9.19 6.59
#